data_AF-F6G7V3-F1
#
_entry.id   AF-F6G7V3-F1
#
_cell.length_a   1.000
_cell.length_b   1.000
_cell.length_c   1.000
_cell.angle_alpha   90.00
_cell.angle_beta   90.00
_cell.angle_gamma   90.00
#
_symmetry.space_group_name_H-M   'P 1'
#
loop_
_entity.id
_entity.type
_entity.pdbx_description
1 polymer ?
#
loop_
_entity_poly.entity_id
_entity_poly.type
_entity_poly.pdbx_seq_one_letter_code
_entity_poly.pdbx_strand_id
1 'polypeptide(L)' 'MIETGVGIGVVPLSAALHHSKTMQLEIVELADAWAVRERAVIVRDLEGLPGCARALIDELIETAQAAAGSA' A
#
# COMPACT_ATOMS: atom_id res chain seq x y z
N MET A 1 -4.38 -2.50 -21.79
CA MET A 1 -5.62 -3.21 -21.41
C MET A 1 -6.57 -2.26 -20.68
N ILE A 2 -6.23 -1.78 -19.48
CA ILE A 2 -7.11 -0.86 -18.73
C ILE A 2 -7.15 0.53 -19.37
N GLU A 3 -6.00 1.18 -19.56
CA GLU A 3 -5.91 2.51 -20.22
C GLU A 3 -6.51 2.53 -21.64
N THR A 4 -6.43 1.40 -22.33
CA THR A 4 -6.99 1.23 -23.68
C THR A 4 -8.49 0.88 -23.67
N GLY A 5 -9.15 0.92 -22.51
CA GLY A 5 -10.60 0.73 -22.36
C GLY A 5 -11.11 -0.71 -22.51
N VAL A 6 -10.24 -1.72 -22.46
CA VAL A 6 -10.59 -3.13 -22.71
C VAL A 6 -10.49 -4.03 -21.48
N GLY A 7 -10.35 -3.47 -20.27
CA GLY A 7 -10.33 -4.26 -19.04
C GLY A 7 -10.42 -3.44 -17.76
N ILE A 8 -10.62 -4.15 -16.65
CA ILE A 8 -10.68 -3.60 -15.28
C ILE A 8 -9.59 -4.30 -14.45
N GLY A 9 -8.93 -3.55 -13.56
CA GLY A 9 -7.97 -4.09 -12.61
C GLY A 9 -8.36 -3.74 -11.18
N VAL A 10 -8.14 -4.68 -10.26
CA VAL A 10 -8.25 -4.45 -8.82
C VAL A 10 -6.84 -4.35 -8.25
N VAL A 11 -6.50 -3.17 -7.72
CA VAL A 11 -5.18 -2.88 -7.18
C VAL A 11 -5.31 -2.03 -5.92
N PRO A 12 -4.29 -1.97 -5.04
CA PRO A 12 -4.28 -1.00 -3.95
C PRO A 12 -4.39 0.44 -4.48
N LEU A 13 -5.12 1.30 -3.76
CA LEU A 13 -5.30 2.71 -4.13
C LEU A 13 -3.97 3.43 -4.40
N SER A 14 -2.93 3.15 -3.61
CA SER A 14 -1.59 3.72 -3.82
C SER A 14 -1.00 3.42 -5.19
N ALA A 15 -1.24 2.22 -5.74
CA ALA A 15 -0.79 1.84 -7.07
C ALA A 15 -1.63 2.52 -8.16
N ALA A 16 -2.95 2.61 -7.97
CA ALA A 16 -3.85 3.31 -8.87
C ALA A 16 -3.48 4.81 -8.99
N LEU A 17 -3.25 5.48 -7.85
CA LEU A 17 -2.80 6.89 -7.80
C LEU A 17 -1.41 7.11 -8.39
N HIS A 18 -0.53 6.10 -8.34
CA HIS A 18 0.76 6.19 -9.02
C HIS A 18 0.52 6.16 -10.54
N HIS A 19 -0.20 5.18 -11.05
CA HIS A 19 -0.42 5.02 -12.48
C HIS A 19 -1.28 6.11 -13.10
N SER A 20 -2.23 6.70 -12.36
CA SER A 20 -3.03 7.83 -12.85
C SER A 20 -2.19 9.08 -13.18
N LYS A 21 -0.95 9.18 -12.67
CA LYS A 21 -0.02 10.26 -13.06
C LYS A 21 0.46 10.15 -14.49
N THR A 22 0.44 8.94 -15.07
CA THR A 22 1.02 8.65 -16.38
C THR A 22 0.01 8.03 -17.35
N MET A 23 -1.16 7.63 -16.88
CA MET A 23 -2.18 6.92 -17.65
C MET A 23 -3.57 7.53 -17.44
N GLN A 24 -4.44 7.40 -18.44
CA GLN A 24 -5.85 7.81 -18.34
C GLN A 24 -6.67 6.71 -17.65
N LEU A 25 -6.71 6.75 -16.32
CA LEU A 25 -7.41 5.76 -15.50
C LEU A 25 -8.50 6.43 -14.66
N GLU A 26 -9.68 5.83 -14.67
CA GLU A 26 -10.72 6.11 -13.68
C GLU A 26 -10.52 5.21 -12.46
N ILE A 27 -10.59 5.78 -11.26
CA ILE A 27 -10.42 5.05 -10.00
C ILE A 27 -11.78 4.96 -9.31
N VAL A 28 -12.21 3.73 -9.01
CA VAL A 28 -13.47 3.45 -8.31
C VAL A 28 -13.16 2.75 -6.99
N GLU A 29 -13.73 3.26 -5.90
CA GLU A 29 -13.60 2.65 -4.58
C GLU A 29 -14.45 1.38 -4.47
N LEU A 30 -13.89 0.36 -3.81
CA LEU A 30 -14.60 -0.89 -3.51
C LEU A 30 -15.11 -0.82 -2.07
N ALA A 31 -16.43 -0.82 -1.90
CA ALA A 31 -17.08 -0.71 -0.59
C ALA A 31 -17.11 -2.04 0.20
N ASP A 32 -16.69 -3.13 -0.43
CA ASP A 32 -16.73 -4.44 0.18
C ASP A 32 -15.66 -4.62 1.26
N ALA A 33 -16.00 -5.31 2.35
CA ALA A 33 -15.07 -5.53 3.46
C ALA A 33 -13.77 -6.26 3.07
N TRP A 34 -13.81 -7.07 2.01
CA TRP A 34 -12.63 -7.79 1.51
C TRP A 34 -11.61 -6.87 0.82
N ALA A 35 -12.00 -5.64 0.45
CA ALA A 35 -11.11 -4.69 -0.23
C ALA A 35 -10.03 -4.13 0.70
N VAL A 36 -10.25 -4.17 2.02
CA VAL A 36 -9.26 -3.78 3.02
C VAL A 36 -8.21 -4.88 3.12
N ARG A 37 -6.97 -4.53 2.79
CA ARG A 37 -5.80 -5.42 2.93
C ARG A 37 -4.99 -5.07 4.17
N GLU A 38 -4.56 -6.10 4.90
CA GLU A 38 -3.58 -5.95 5.96
C GLU A 38 -2.15 -5.86 5.39
N ARG A 39 -1.27 -5.15 6.09
CA ARG A 39 0.17 -5.09 5.78
C ARG A 39 0.94 -5.39 7.06
N ALA A 40 1.95 -6.25 6.95
CA ALA A 40 2.79 -6.63 8.08
C ALA A 40 4.27 -6.52 7.70
N VAL A 41 5.08 -6.11 8.67
CA VAL A 41 6.53 -6.30 8.65
C VAL A 41 6.82 -7.55 9.47
N ILE A 42 7.42 -8.56 8.85
CA ILE A 42 7.65 -9.86 9.49
C ILE A 42 9.14 -10.06 9.67
N VAL A 43 9.54 -10.31 10.92
CA VAL A 43 10.92 -10.66 11.28
C VAL A 43 10.90 -11.91 12.15
N ARG A 44 11.96 -12.72 12.05
CA ARG A 44 12.07 -13.95 12.84
C ARG A 44 12.26 -13.65 14.33
N ASP A 45 13.13 -12.69 14.62
CA ASP A 45 13.48 -12.22 15.96
C ASP A 45 13.82 -10.74 15.83
N LEU A 46 13.04 -9.88 16.48
CA LEU A 46 13.21 -8.44 16.42
C LEU A 46 14.44 -7.98 17.22
N GLU A 47 14.74 -8.63 18.35
CA GLU A 47 15.86 -8.27 19.22
C GLU A 47 17.21 -8.66 18.62
N GLY A 48 17.23 -9.76 17.85
CA GLY A 48 18.40 -10.23 17.12
C GLY A 48 18.81 -9.36 15.92
N LEU A 49 18.06 -8.32 15.58
CA LEU A 49 18.36 -7.46 14.44
C LEU A 49 19.43 -6.40 14.74
N PRO A 50 20.30 -6.06 13.75
CA PRO A 50 21.15 -4.89 13.83
C PRO A 50 20.34 -3.62 14.13
N GLY A 51 20.93 -2.67 14.85
CA GLY A 51 20.24 -1.43 15.25
C GLY A 51 19.65 -0.66 14.06
N CYS A 52 20.33 -0.63 12.92
CA CYS A 52 19.83 0.01 11.70
C CYS A 52 18.58 -0.67 11.13
N ALA A 53 18.45 -1.99 11.25
CA ALA A 53 17.28 -2.73 10.78
C ALA A 53 16.08 -2.48 11.70
N ARG A 54 16.28 -2.43 13.02
CA ARG A 54 15.22 -2.04 13.97
C ARG A 54 14.74 -0.61 13.72
N ALA A 55 15.67 0.33 13.55
CA ALA A 55 15.33 1.73 13.26
C ALA A 55 14.51 1.86 11.97
N LEU A 56 14.82 1.08 10.92
CA LEU A 56 14.01 1.05 9.71
C LEU A 56 12.60 0.50 9.95
N ILE A 57 12.48 -0.55 10.76
CA ILE A 57 11.16 -1.13 11.09
C ILE A 57 10.31 -0.12 11.84
N ASP A 58 10.88 0.57 12.83
CA ASP A 58 10.20 1.62 13.59
C ASP A 58 9.68 2.73 12.65
N GLU A 59 10.54 3.23 11.74
CA GLU A 59 10.17 4.24 10.75
C GLU A 59 9.05 3.77 9.80
N LEU A 60 9.11 2.51 9.35
CA LEU A 60 8.08 1.94 8.49
C LEU A 60 6.72 1.84 9.19
N ILE A 61 6.72 1.51 10.49
CA ILE A 61 5.50 1.43 11.31
C ILE A 61 4.92 2.83 11.50
N GLU A 62 5.74 3.82 11.88
CA GLU A 62 5.30 5.21 12.05
C GLU A 62 4.74 5.79 10.75
N THR A 63 5.44 5.61 9.63
CA THR A 63 4.99 6.04 8.31
C THR A 63 3.66 5.39 7.94
N ALA A 64 3.49 4.10 8.23
CA ALA A 64 2.25 3.39 7.93
C ALA A 64 1.06 3.87 8.78
N GLN A 65 1.28 4.22 10.05
CA GLN A 65 0.26 4.77 10.93
C GLN A 65 -0.17 6.18 10.50
N ALA A 66 0.79 7.03 10.12
CA ALA A 66 0.50 8.35 9.58
C ALA A 66 -0.34 8.28 8.29
N ALA A 67 0.00 7.35 7.40
CA ALA A 67 -0.76 7.13 6.16
C ALA A 67 -2.16 6.52 6.39
N ALA A 68 -2.38 5.80 7.49
CA ALA A 68 -3.69 5.27 7.86
C ALA A 68 -4.61 6.32 8.48
N GLY A 69 -4.06 7.34 9.15
CA GLY A 69 -4.83 8.45 9.73
C GLY A 69 -5.19 9.57 8.75
N SER A 70 -4.68 9.53 7.51
CA SER A 70 -4.96 10.49 6.45
C SER A 70 -6.00 10.02 5.42
N ALA A 71 -6.58 8.83 5.61
CA ALA A 71 -7.60 8.22 4.76
C ALA A 71 -8.96 8.28 5.46
#